data_AF-A0A8H3GMU1-F1
#
_entry.id   AF-A0A8H3GMU1-F1
#
_cell.length_a   1.000
_cell.length_b   1.000
_cell.length_c   1.000
_cell.angle_alpha   90.00
_cell.angle_beta   90.00
_cell.angle_gamma   90.00
#
_symmetry.space_group_name_H-M   'P 1'
#
loop_
_entity.id
_entity.type
_entity.pdbx_description
1 polymer ?
#
loop_
_entity_poly.entity_id
_entity_poly.type
_entity_poly.pdbx_seq_one_letter_code
_entity_poly.pdbx_strand_id
1 'polypeptide(L)'
;MKFSSALVLAFSLGIASGNPIVEKRASTGDRATIGYATLSGGTTGGGSASAVTVTSLSALKSAVSGNSAKVVIVSGTISGNEVIKVGSNTSILGKSGATLTGVGLRVIDVSNVIIRNLKVRR
;
A
#
# COMPACT_ATOMS: atom_id res chain seq x y z
N MET A 1 54.13 2.14 -54.84
CA MET A 1 53.71 0.88 -54.19
C MET A 1 54.58 0.63 -52.98
N LYS A 2 54.01 0.62 -51.77
CA LYS A 2 54.31 -0.26 -50.62
C LYS A 2 53.70 0.33 -49.33
N PHE A 3 53.25 -0.56 -48.47
CA PHE A 3 52.16 -0.46 -47.49
C PHE A 3 52.53 0.24 -46.17
N SER A 4 51.51 0.78 -45.47
CA SER A 4 51.31 0.48 -44.04
C SER A 4 49.88 0.84 -43.60
N SER A 5 49.17 -0.20 -43.15
CA SER A 5 47.84 -0.15 -42.56
C SER A 5 47.94 0.13 -41.05
N ALA A 6 47.06 0.96 -40.51
CA ALA A 6 46.80 1.01 -39.07
C ALA A 6 45.29 0.86 -38.83
N LEU A 7 44.94 -0.28 -38.23
CA LEU A 7 43.62 -0.67 -37.78
C LEU A 7 43.32 0.08 -36.46
N VAL A 8 42.34 0.99 -36.46
CA VAL A 8 41.83 1.60 -35.23
C VAL A 8 40.55 0.86 -34.84
N LEU A 9 40.65 0.03 -33.79
CA LEU A 9 39.48 -0.53 -33.11
C LEU A 9 38.81 0.57 -32.28
N ALA A 10 37.66 1.06 -32.75
CA ALA A 10 36.77 1.87 -31.93
C ALA A 10 35.97 0.94 -31.00
N PHE A 11 36.24 0.99 -29.70
CA PHE A 11 35.44 0.32 -28.67
C PHE A 11 34.13 1.10 -28.51
N SER A 12 33.03 0.57 -29.03
CA SER A 12 31.70 1.10 -28.75
C SER A 12 31.30 0.72 -27.32
N LEU A 13 31.26 1.69 -26.42
CA LEU A 13 30.63 1.54 -25.11
C LEU A 13 29.11 1.43 -25.31
N GLY A 14 28.63 0.19 -25.43
CA GLY A 14 27.20 -0.10 -25.36
C GLY A 14 26.67 0.25 -23.98
N ILE A 15 25.87 1.31 -23.89
CA ILE A 15 25.12 1.63 -22.67
C ILE A 15 23.94 0.67 -22.63
N ALA A 16 24.06 -0.42 -21.88
CA ALA A 16 22.92 -1.28 -21.58
C ALA A 16 21.99 -0.51 -20.63
N SER A 17 20.96 0.15 -21.16
CA SER A 17 19.86 0.67 -20.35
C SER A 17 19.02 -0.52 -19.89
N GLY A 18 19.33 -1.08 -18.73
CA GLY A 18 18.40 -2.01 -18.07
C GLY A 18 17.12 -1.24 -17.74
N ASN A 19 16.01 -1.59 -18.37
CA ASN A 19 14.70 -1.08 -17.96
C ASN A 19 14.42 -1.69 -16.58
N PRO A 20 14.45 -0.91 -15.47
CA PRO A 20 13.98 -1.46 -14.22
C PRO A 20 12.52 -1.86 -14.45
N ILE A 21 12.17 -3.11 -14.15
CA ILE A 21 10.78 -3.50 -14.03
C ILE A 21 10.26 -2.74 -12.81
N VAL A 22 9.76 -1.53 -13.03
CA VAL A 22 9.13 -0.73 -11.99
C VAL A 22 7.76 -1.34 -11.78
N GLU A 23 7.70 -2.38 -10.96
CA GLU A 23 6.43 -2.88 -10.43
C GLU A 23 5.72 -1.70 -9.76
N LYS A 24 4.46 -1.47 -10.16
CA LYS A 24 3.64 -0.39 -9.61
C LYS A 24 3.60 -0.57 -8.09
N ARG A 25 4.25 0.34 -7.35
CA ARG A 25 4.13 0.37 -5.90
C ARG A 25 2.66 0.58 -5.55
N ALA A 26 2.18 -0.21 -4.60
CA ALA A 26 0.82 -0.14 -4.14
C ALA A 26 0.46 1.32 -3.77
N SER A 27 -0.53 1.88 -4.45
CA SER A 27 -1.02 3.24 -4.23
C SER A 27 -2.14 3.24 -3.20
N THR A 28 -2.38 4.39 -2.56
CA THR A 28 -3.46 4.58 -1.59
C THR A 28 -4.85 4.34 -2.20
N GLY A 29 -5.00 4.57 -3.50
CA GLY A 29 -6.26 4.38 -4.25
C GLY A 29 -6.37 3.03 -4.96
N ASP A 30 -5.50 2.06 -4.66
CA ASP A 30 -5.65 0.72 -5.24
C ASP A 30 -6.93 0.05 -4.74
N ARG A 31 -7.62 -0.60 -5.68
CA ARG A 31 -8.86 -1.35 -5.45
C ARG A 31 -8.65 -2.83 -5.72
N ALA A 32 -9.61 -3.65 -5.31
CA ALA A 32 -9.64 -5.05 -5.72
C ALA A 32 -9.75 -5.13 -7.26
N THR A 33 -8.90 -5.94 -7.88
CA THR A 33 -8.90 -6.19 -9.33
C THR A 33 -9.25 -7.63 -9.69
N ILE A 34 -9.19 -8.55 -8.73
CA ILE A 34 -9.45 -9.98 -8.91
C ILE A 34 -10.22 -10.53 -7.69
N GLY A 35 -11.03 -11.57 -7.90
CA GLY A 35 -11.73 -12.32 -6.85
C GLY A 35 -13.09 -11.75 -6.47
N TYR A 36 -13.77 -12.36 -5.50
CA TYR A 36 -15.14 -11.98 -5.11
C TYR A 36 -15.29 -10.51 -4.68
N ALA A 37 -14.22 -9.90 -4.18
CA ALA A 37 -14.22 -8.49 -3.78
C ALA A 37 -14.41 -7.51 -4.96
N THR A 38 -14.41 -7.98 -6.21
CA THR A 38 -14.70 -7.16 -7.41
C THR A 38 -16.15 -7.21 -7.86
N LEU A 39 -16.96 -8.12 -7.32
CA LEU A 39 -18.35 -8.31 -7.73
C LEU A 39 -19.26 -7.24 -7.13
N SER A 40 -20.45 -7.06 -7.71
CA SER A 40 -21.53 -6.20 -7.18
C SER A 40 -21.09 -4.78 -6.82
N GLY A 41 -20.31 -4.13 -7.68
CA GLY A 41 -19.78 -2.77 -7.47
C GLY A 41 -18.35 -2.73 -6.90
N GLY A 42 -17.84 -3.87 -6.43
CA GLY A 42 -16.44 -4.05 -6.03
C GLY A 42 -16.03 -3.31 -4.77
N THR A 43 -14.76 -3.50 -4.37
CA THR A 43 -14.17 -2.92 -3.16
C THR A 43 -13.08 -1.91 -3.52
N THR A 44 -13.30 -0.65 -3.21
CA THR A 44 -12.42 0.50 -3.46
C THR A 44 -11.83 1.11 -2.18
N GLY A 45 -12.33 0.71 -1.01
CA GLY A 45 -11.94 1.25 0.29
C GLY A 45 -12.21 2.75 0.39
N GLY A 46 -11.20 3.50 0.83
CA GLY A 46 -11.22 4.97 0.89
C GLY A 46 -11.07 5.67 -0.46
N GLY A 47 -10.87 4.94 -1.57
CA GLY A 47 -10.74 5.51 -2.91
C GLY A 47 -9.66 6.59 -3.01
N SER A 48 -10.04 7.77 -3.48
CA SER A 48 -9.16 8.93 -3.67
C SER A 48 -9.12 9.88 -2.47
N ALA A 49 -9.64 9.48 -1.30
CA ALA A 49 -9.60 10.32 -0.11
C ALA A 49 -8.15 10.63 0.30
N SER A 50 -7.92 11.84 0.82
CA SER A 50 -6.62 12.25 1.34
C SER A 50 -6.20 11.33 2.48
N ALA A 51 -4.95 10.89 2.42
CA ALA A 51 -4.42 9.94 3.40
C ALA A 51 -4.04 10.63 4.71
N VAL A 52 -4.45 10.03 5.83
CA VAL A 52 -4.04 10.43 7.18
C VAL A 52 -3.08 9.38 7.73
N THR A 53 -1.89 9.81 8.15
CA THR A 53 -0.93 8.90 8.80
C THR A 53 -1.18 8.85 10.30
N VAL A 54 -1.25 7.65 10.86
CA VAL A 54 -1.45 7.41 12.29
C VAL A 54 -0.28 6.60 12.87
N THR A 55 0.12 6.96 14.09
CA THR A 55 1.22 6.35 14.84
C THR A 55 0.80 5.92 16.26
N SER A 56 -0.45 6.15 16.64
CA SER A 56 -0.99 5.83 17.97
C SER A 56 -2.34 5.14 17.90
N LEU A 57 -2.69 4.42 18.97
CA LEU A 57 -3.94 3.67 19.08
C LEU A 57 -5.17 4.59 18.99
N SER A 58 -5.14 5.70 19.72
CA SER A 58 -6.21 6.69 19.71
C SER A 58 -6.40 7.32 18.33
N ALA A 59 -5.30 7.66 17.65
CA ALA A 59 -5.35 8.21 16.29
C ALA A 59 -5.93 7.19 15.30
N LEU A 60 -5.52 5.92 15.39
CA LEU A 60 -6.08 4.86 14.56
C LEU A 60 -7.59 4.71 14.79
N LYS A 61 -8.02 4.62 16.06
CA LYS A 61 -9.43 4.46 16.44
C LYS A 61 -10.30 5.59 15.90
N SER A 62 -9.85 6.83 16.04
CA SER A 62 -10.57 7.98 15.50
C SER A 62 -10.62 7.96 13.98
N ALA A 63 -9.47 7.71 13.33
CA ALA A 63 -9.34 7.77 11.87
C ALA A 63 -10.16 6.71 11.12
N VAL A 64 -10.48 5.57 11.74
CA VAL A 64 -11.25 4.48 11.09
C VAL A 64 -12.76 4.55 11.36
N SER A 65 -13.22 5.46 12.22
CA SER A 65 -14.62 5.60 12.62
C SER A 65 -15.50 6.29 11.54
N GLY A 66 -16.82 6.15 11.64
CA GLY A 66 -17.77 6.73 10.67
C GLY A 66 -17.82 6.02 9.31
N ASN A 67 -18.56 6.54 8.35
CA ASN A 67 -18.79 5.85 7.05
C ASN A 67 -18.29 6.63 5.82
N SER A 68 -17.75 7.83 6.00
CA SER A 68 -17.17 8.62 4.91
C SER A 68 -15.92 7.96 4.34
N ALA A 69 -15.63 8.17 3.06
CA ALA A 69 -14.43 7.63 2.43
C ALA A 69 -13.16 8.11 3.14
N LYS A 70 -12.28 7.19 3.54
CA LYS A 70 -11.07 7.53 4.30
C LYS A 70 -9.90 6.58 4.01
N VAL A 71 -8.71 7.16 3.91
CA VAL A 71 -7.45 6.42 3.77
C VAL A 71 -6.61 6.66 5.02
N VAL A 72 -6.31 5.59 5.75
CA VAL A 72 -5.53 5.59 6.99
C VAL A 72 -4.22 4.86 6.75
N ILE A 73 -3.11 5.55 6.91
CA ILE A 73 -1.77 4.99 6.79
C ILE A 73 -1.22 4.70 8.18
N VAL A 74 -0.96 3.43 8.49
CA VAL A 74 -0.33 3.02 9.75
C VAL A 74 1.18 3.09 9.60
N SER A 75 1.84 3.81 10.50
CA SER A 75 3.29 3.96 10.51
C SER A 75 3.89 3.44 11.82
N GLY A 76 4.82 2.49 11.72
CA GLY A 76 5.47 1.89 12.88
C GLY A 76 4.61 0.86 13.62
N THR A 77 4.86 0.69 14.91
CA THR A 77 4.11 -0.23 15.76
C THR A 77 3.07 0.53 16.57
N ILE A 78 1.80 0.14 16.46
CA ILE A 78 0.72 0.58 17.34
C ILE A 78 0.40 -0.59 18.28
N SER A 79 0.52 -0.35 19.58
CA SER A 79 0.26 -1.34 20.62
C SER A 79 -0.99 -1.00 21.42
N GLY A 80 -1.70 -2.02 21.90
CA GLY A 80 -2.90 -1.86 22.70
C GLY A 80 -3.41 -3.19 23.23
N ASN A 81 -4.62 -3.18 23.79
CA ASN A 81 -5.33 -4.37 24.24
C ASN A 81 -6.84 -4.20 23.99
N GLU A 82 -7.20 -3.84 22.76
CA GLU A 82 -8.59 -3.59 22.38
C GLU A 82 -8.89 -4.02 20.94
N VAL A 83 -10.18 -4.10 20.63
CA VAL A 83 -10.65 -4.34 19.27
C VAL A 83 -11.35 -3.10 18.75
N ILE A 84 -10.80 -2.51 17.70
CA ILE A 84 -11.30 -1.30 17.05
C ILE A 84 -12.34 -1.68 15.99
N LYS A 85 -13.52 -1.06 16.05
CA LYS A 85 -14.53 -1.16 14.99
C LYS A 85 -14.15 -0.24 13.83
N VAL A 86 -14.13 -0.80 12.62
CA VAL A 86 -13.82 -0.08 11.38
C VAL A 86 -15.14 0.22 10.67
N GLY A 87 -15.34 1.47 10.26
CA GLY A 87 -16.52 1.86 9.49
C GLY A 87 -16.37 1.67 7.99
N SER A 88 -17.46 1.82 7.23
CA SER A 88 -17.48 1.62 5.77
C SER A 88 -16.53 2.59 5.03
N ASN A 89 -16.22 2.25 3.77
CA ASN A 89 -15.42 3.07 2.85
C ASN A 89 -14.02 3.42 3.41
N THR A 90 -13.35 2.42 3.97
CA THR A 90 -12.08 2.62 4.70
C THR A 90 -10.95 1.82 4.08
N SER A 91 -9.81 2.48 3.81
CA SER A 91 -8.54 1.81 3.50
C SER A 91 -7.57 1.95 4.67
N ILE A 92 -7.21 0.85 5.32
CA ILE A 92 -6.17 0.80 6.35
C ILE A 92 -4.91 0.19 5.73
N LEU A 93 -3.90 1.02 5.52
CA LEU A 93 -2.71 0.69 4.75
C LEU A 93 -1.47 0.81 5.64
N GLY A 94 -0.72 -0.28 5.83
CA GLY A 94 0.54 -0.21 6.55
C GLY A 94 1.68 0.34 5.67
N LYS A 95 2.52 1.21 6.26
CA LYS A 95 3.89 1.44 5.74
C LYS A 95 4.76 0.19 5.94
N SER A 96 5.95 0.18 5.34
CA SER A 96 6.93 -0.88 5.59
C SER A 96 7.15 -1.09 7.10
N GLY A 97 7.00 -2.34 7.56
CA GLY A 97 7.14 -2.72 8.97
C GLY A 97 5.95 -2.38 9.87
N ALA A 98 4.83 -1.86 9.34
CA ALA A 98 3.66 -1.50 10.13
C ALA A 98 3.12 -2.71 10.90
N THR A 99 3.02 -2.56 12.22
CA THR A 99 2.60 -3.62 13.14
C THR A 99 1.48 -3.15 14.06
N LEU A 100 0.46 -3.98 14.23
CA LEU A 100 -0.53 -3.88 15.29
C LEU A 100 -0.25 -4.99 16.32
N THR A 101 0.07 -4.61 17.55
CA THR A 101 0.38 -5.55 18.65
C THR A 101 -0.72 -5.46 19.71
N GLY A 102 -1.44 -6.56 19.95
CA GLY A 102 -2.56 -6.60 20.90
C GLY A 102 -3.79 -5.77 20.45
N VAL A 103 -3.81 -5.31 19.19
CA VAL A 103 -4.91 -4.53 18.61
C VAL A 103 -5.63 -5.36 17.56
N GLY A 104 -6.93 -5.56 17.75
CA GLY A 104 -7.81 -6.17 16.75
C GLY A 104 -8.50 -5.12 15.88
N LEU A 105 -8.77 -5.47 14.62
CA LEU A 105 -9.64 -4.71 13.73
C LEU A 105 -10.91 -5.52 13.48
N ARG A 106 -12.08 -4.91 13.67
CA ARG A 106 -13.38 -5.55 13.46
C ARG A 106 -14.15 -4.83 12.37
N VAL A 107 -14.44 -5.58 11.30
CA VAL A 107 -15.26 -5.18 10.16
C VAL A 107 -16.56 -5.98 10.29
N ILE A 108 -17.60 -5.34 10.82
CA ILE A 108 -18.91 -5.97 11.08
C ILE A 108 -20.02 -5.01 10.66
N ASP A 109 -21.03 -5.52 9.95
CA ASP A 109 -22.17 -4.75 9.45
C ASP A 109 -21.79 -3.50 8.63
N VAL A 110 -20.67 -3.59 7.90
CA VAL A 110 -20.11 -2.54 7.06
C VAL A 110 -19.63 -3.12 5.72
N SER A 111 -19.43 -2.26 4.74
CA SER A 111 -18.98 -2.65 3.40
C SER A 111 -17.85 -1.75 2.91
N ASN A 112 -17.18 -2.18 1.84
CA ASN A 112 -16.13 -1.43 1.16
C ASN A 112 -14.92 -1.09 2.07
N VAL A 113 -14.23 -2.12 2.57
CA VAL A 113 -13.06 -1.97 3.46
C VAL A 113 -11.85 -2.70 2.88
N ILE A 114 -10.70 -2.02 2.85
CA ILE A 114 -9.40 -2.58 2.45
C ILE A 114 -8.47 -2.54 3.66
N ILE A 115 -7.88 -3.68 4.01
CA ILE A 115 -6.82 -3.79 5.03
C ILE A 115 -5.62 -4.42 4.35
N ARG A 116 -4.48 -3.72 4.31
CA ARG A 116 -3.33 -4.14 3.51
C ARG A 116 -1.99 -3.81 4.16
N ASN A 117 -1.02 -4.70 3.97
CA ASN A 117 0.38 -4.52 4.40
C ASN A 117 0.55 -4.28 5.91
N LEU A 118 -0.20 -5.00 6.75
CA LEU A 118 -0.10 -4.92 8.20
C LEU A 118 0.34 -6.26 8.78
N LYS A 119 1.27 -6.21 9.73
CA LYS A 119 1.51 -7.34 10.64
C LYS A 119 0.58 -7.19 11.84
N VAL A 120 -0.31 -8.16 12.06
CA VAL A 120 -1.15 -8.22 13.26
C VAL A 120 -0.61 -9.36 14.13
N ARG A 121 -0.28 -9.06 15.39
CA ARG A 121 0.17 -10.07 16.35
C ARG A 121 -0.46 -9.82 17.72
N ARG A 122 -0.55 -10.89 18.51
CA ARG A 122 -0.74 -10.76 19.95
C ARG A 122 0.56 -10.37 20.62
#